data_AF-A0A7C3D297-F1
#
_entry.id   AF-A0A7C3D297-F1
#
_cell.length_a   1.000
_cell.length_b   1.000
_cell.length_c   1.000
_cell.angle_alpha   90.00
_cell.angle_beta   90.00
_cell.angle_gamma   90.00
#
_symmetry.space_group_name_H-M   'P 1'
#
loop_
_entity.id
_entity.type
_entity.pdbx_description
1 polymer ?
#
loop_
_entity_poly.entity_id
_entity_poly.type
_entity_poly.pdbx_seq_one_letter_code
_entity_poly.pdbx_strand_id
1 'polypeptide(L)'
;MSETHFKIEVQPVIPKNLVGLNELANNLLYTWDRRVRRLFYQLDVKLWEDCGHNPKVFLRRIAQEKLDTAAKDNVFLEEYNRVM
;
A
#
# COMPACT_ATOMS: atom_id res chain seq x y z
N MET A 1 -14.40 12.54 -37.48
CA MET A 1 -14.09 11.25 -36.83
C MET A 1 -13.75 11.58 -35.39
N SER A 2 -14.49 11.04 -34.42
CA SER A 2 -14.25 11.32 -33.00
C SER A 2 -13.18 10.35 -32.47
N GLU A 3 -12.11 10.88 -31.87
CA GLU A 3 -11.06 10.05 -31.25
C GLU A 3 -11.55 9.45 -29.92
N THR A 4 -11.46 8.12 -29.82
CA THR A 4 -11.71 7.40 -28.58
C THR A 4 -10.49 7.49 -27.67
N HIS A 5 -10.66 8.10 -26.51
CA HIS A 5 -9.61 8.18 -25.50
C HIS A 5 -9.73 7.01 -24.51
N PHE A 6 -8.64 6.26 -24.34
CA PHE A 6 -8.57 5.18 -23.35
C PHE A 6 -7.79 5.64 -22.12
N LYS A 7 -8.38 5.48 -20.93
CA LYS A 7 -7.68 5.70 -19.67
C LYS A 7 -6.97 4.42 -19.24
N ILE A 8 -5.65 4.47 -19.15
CA ILE A 8 -4.82 3.35 -18.68
C ILE A 8 -4.37 3.67 -17.25
N GLU A 9 -4.57 2.71 -16.34
CA GLU A 9 -4.05 2.77 -14.98
C GLU A 9 -3.06 1.62 -14.79
N VAL A 10 -1.83 1.95 -14.42
CA VAL A 10 -0.81 0.97 -14.04
C VAL A 10 -0.84 0.84 -12.53
N GLN A 11 -1.11 -0.36 -12.03
CA GLN A 11 -1.12 -0.67 -10.60
C GLN A 11 0.09 -1.54 -10.27
N PRO A 12 0.75 -1.30 -9.12
CA PRO A 12 1.84 -2.14 -8.67
C PRO A 12 1.34 -3.54 -8.28
N VAL A 13 2.22 -4.52 -8.41
CA VAL A 13 1.96 -5.91 -8.01
C VAL A 13 2.42 -6.09 -6.57
N ILE A 14 1.48 -6.42 -5.68
CA ILE A 14 1.82 -6.69 -4.28
C ILE A 14 2.55 -8.03 -4.17
N PRO A 15 3.75 -8.07 -3.58
CA PRO A 15 4.49 -9.31 -3.34
C PRO A 15 3.67 -10.32 -2.52
N LYS A 16 3.84 -11.61 -2.79
CA LYS A 16 3.02 -12.68 -2.16
C LYS A 16 3.06 -12.66 -0.63
N ASN A 17 4.20 -12.34 -0.05
CA ASN A 17 4.38 -12.25 1.41
C ASN A 17 3.76 -10.99 2.03
N LEU A 18 3.36 -10.01 1.22
CA LEU A 18 2.69 -8.78 1.65
C LEU A 18 1.21 -8.73 1.21
N VAL A 19 0.64 -9.85 0.75
CA VAL A 19 -0.72 -9.89 0.19
C VAL A 19 -1.80 -9.40 1.17
N GLY A 20 -1.58 -9.58 2.48
CA GLY A 20 -2.47 -9.10 3.54
C GLY A 20 -2.55 -7.58 3.65
N LEU A 21 -1.64 -6.82 3.01
CA LEU A 21 -1.82 -5.37 2.84
C LEU A 21 -3.15 -5.03 2.14
N ASN A 22 -3.62 -5.89 1.21
CA ASN A 22 -4.93 -5.72 0.60
C ASN A 22 -6.07 -5.88 1.62
N GLU A 23 -5.94 -6.82 2.55
CA GLU A 23 -6.95 -7.04 3.60
C GLU A 23 -6.99 -5.84 4.54
N LEU A 24 -5.84 -5.37 4.99
CA LEU A 24 -5.71 -4.17 5.82
C LEU A 24 -6.25 -2.91 5.11
N ALA A 25 -6.05 -2.79 3.80
CA ALA A 25 -6.58 -1.69 3.01
C ALA A 25 -8.10 -1.77 2.79
N ASN A 26 -8.68 -2.97 2.81
CA ASN A 26 -10.12 -3.19 2.64
C ASN A 26 -10.91 -3.17 3.95
N ASN A 27 -10.23 -3.21 5.09
CA ASN A 27 -10.86 -3.21 6.40
C ASN A 27 -10.93 -1.80 7.01
N LEU A 28 -12.08 -1.39 7.55
CA LEU A 28 -12.22 -0.09 8.22
C LEU A 28 -11.32 0.09 9.45
N LEU A 29 -10.72 -1.00 9.95
CA LEU A 29 -9.71 -1.01 11.01
C LEU A 29 -8.58 0.03 10.85
N TYR A 30 -8.18 0.38 9.62
CA TYR A 30 -7.14 1.41 9.38
C TYR A 30 -7.52 2.80 9.90
N THR A 31 -8.81 3.07 10.13
CA THR A 31 -9.28 4.40 10.58
C THR A 31 -8.90 4.68 12.04
N TRP A 32 -8.75 3.66 12.88
CA TRP A 32 -8.38 3.81 14.29
C TRP A 32 -7.11 3.08 14.71
N ASP A 33 -6.69 2.01 14.02
CA ASP A 33 -5.48 1.28 14.40
C ASP A 33 -4.22 2.00 13.90
N ARG A 34 -3.48 2.59 14.84
CA ARG A 34 -2.22 3.29 14.57
C ARG A 34 -1.14 2.37 14.00
N ARG A 35 -1.17 1.06 14.31
CA ARG A 35 -0.18 0.09 13.82
C ARG A 35 -0.38 -0.16 12.33
N VAL A 36 -1.64 -0.31 11.89
CA VAL A 36 -1.97 -0.42 10.47
C VAL A 36 -1.52 0.83 9.71
N ARG A 37 -1.85 2.03 10.22
CA ARG A 37 -1.41 3.29 9.60
C ARG A 37 0.12 3.41 9.53
N ARG A 38 0.83 2.91 10.55
CA ARG A 38 2.29 2.93 10.60
C ARG A 38 2.94 2.10 9.50
N LEU A 39 2.35 0.96 9.11
CA LEU A 39 2.86 0.16 8.00
C LEU A 39 2.86 0.95 6.68
N PHE A 40 1.74 1.60 6.35
CA PHE A 40 1.66 2.42 5.13
C PHE A 40 2.56 3.66 5.20
N TYR A 41 2.67 4.29 6.37
CA TYR A 41 3.60 5.40 6.59
C TYR A 41 5.06 4.98 6.39
N GLN A 42 5.47 3.80 6.88
CA GLN A 42 6.85 3.31 6.71
C GLN A 42 7.18 2.97 5.27
N LEU A 43 6.21 2.48 4.49
CA LEU A 43 6.40 2.20 3.07
C LEU A 43 6.70 3.49 2.28
N ASP A 44 5.89 4.53 2.47
CA ASP A 44 6.12 5.82 1.81
C ASP A 44 5.40 6.96 2.53
N VAL A 45 6.15 7.70 3.34
CA VAL A 45 5.64 8.84 4.11
C VAL A 45 4.96 9.87 3.20
N LYS A 46 5.61 10.24 2.09
CA LYS A 46 5.10 11.30 1.21
C LYS A 46 3.82 10.86 0.52
N LEU A 47 3.83 9.66 -0.06
CA LEU A 47 2.64 9.14 -0.73
C LEU A 47 1.48 8.91 0.25
N TRP A 48 1.78 8.54 1.50
CA TRP A 48 0.78 8.33 2.53
C TRP A 48 0.01 9.62 2.86
N GLU A 49 0.72 10.74 2.98
CA GLU A 49 0.12 12.07 3.12
C GLU A 49 -0.64 12.48 1.84
N ASP A 50 -0.04 12.30 0.67
CA ASP A 50 -0.64 12.69 -0.63
C ASP A 50 -1.93 11.90 -0.94
N CYS A 51 -2.08 10.69 -0.38
CA CYS A 51 -3.29 9.88 -0.50
C CYS A 51 -4.34 10.18 0.59
N GLY A 52 -4.08 11.14 1.47
CA GLY A 52 -4.98 11.48 2.59
C GLY A 52 -5.17 10.32 3.56
N HIS A 53 -4.12 9.55 3.82
CA HIS A 53 -4.15 8.36 4.68
C HIS A 53 -5.13 7.27 4.22
N ASN A 54 -5.40 7.18 2.91
CA ASN A 54 -6.23 6.14 2.33
C ASN A 54 -5.38 4.97 1.81
N PRO A 55 -5.40 3.79 2.47
CA PRO A 55 -4.56 2.66 2.10
C PRO A 55 -4.92 2.04 0.74
N LYS A 56 -6.18 2.14 0.28
CA LYS A 56 -6.56 1.65 -1.06
C LYS A 56 -5.95 2.51 -2.16
N VAL A 57 -6.00 3.83 -1.99
CA VAL A 57 -5.41 4.77 -2.95
C VAL A 57 -3.90 4.65 -2.95
N PHE A 58 -3.32 4.49 -1.76
CA PHE A 58 -1.89 4.27 -1.57
C PHE A 58 -1.38 3.04 -2.31
N LEU A 59 -2.01 1.87 -2.11
CA LEU A 59 -1.59 0.61 -2.75
C LEU A 59 -1.69 0.65 -4.28
N ARG A 60 -2.54 1.50 -4.85
CA ARG A 60 -2.62 1.70 -6.30
C ARG A 60 -1.52 2.60 -6.86
N ARG A 61 -0.84 3.37 -6.02
CA ARG A 61 0.11 4.42 -6.43
C ARG A 61 1.55 4.19 -5.98
N ILE A 62 1.76 3.33 -4.98
CA ILE A 62 3.10 3.06 -4.47
C ILE A 62 4.01 2.51 -5.56
N ALA A 63 5.27 2.95 -5.57
CA ALA A 63 6.28 2.42 -6.48
C ALA A 63 6.53 0.93 -6.19
N GLN A 64 6.61 0.12 -7.25
CA GLN A 64 6.90 -1.32 -7.14
C GLN A 64 8.16 -1.60 -6.32
N GLU A 65 9.21 -0.82 -6.53
CA GLU A 65 10.50 -0.94 -5.82
C GLU A 65 10.34 -0.85 -4.30
N LYS A 66 9.42 -0.01 -3.79
CA LYS A 66 9.18 0.14 -2.36
C LYS A 66 8.53 -1.10 -1.76
N LEU A 67 7.58 -1.70 -2.48
CA LEU A 67 6.98 -2.98 -2.08
C LEU A 67 8.01 -4.11 -2.12
N ASP A 68 8.83 -4.16 -3.17
CA ASP A 68 9.85 -5.20 -3.33
C ASP A 68 10.96 -5.09 -2.26
N THR A 69 11.32 -3.87 -1.88
CA THR A 69 12.26 -3.58 -0.79
C THR A 69 11.67 -3.99 0.55
N ALA A 70 10.44 -3.57 0.83
CA ALA A 70 9.74 -3.93 2.07
C ALA A 70 9.51 -5.43 2.21
N ALA A 71 9.27 -6.14 1.10
CA ALA A 71 9.12 -7.59 1.07
C ALA A 71 10.42 -8.35 1.38
N LYS A 72 11.58 -7.67 1.37
CA LYS A 72 12.89 -8.23 1.72
C LYS A 72 13.43 -7.70 3.05
N ASP A 73 12.77 -6.71 3.64
CA ASP A 73 13.17 -6.11 4.91
C ASP A 73 12.55 -6.90 6.07
N ASN A 74 13.39 -7.61 6.82
CA ASN A 74 12.96 -8.40 7.97
C ASN A 74 12.31 -7.55 9.05
N VAL A 75 12.76 -6.30 9.26
CA VAL A 75 12.19 -5.41 10.28
C VAL A 75 10.76 -5.03 9.89
N PHE A 76 10.55 -4.72 8.61
CA PHE A 76 9.21 -4.45 8.10
C PHE A 76 8.30 -5.68 8.18
N LEU A 77 8.81 -6.86 7.80
CA LEU A 77 8.05 -8.11 7.84
C LEU A 77 7.64 -8.50 9.26
N GLU A 78 8.51 -8.30 10.26
CA GLU A 78 8.17 -8.53 11.67
C GLU A 78 7.03 -7.62 12.14
N GLU A 79 7.10 -6.32 11.82
CA GLU A 79 6.04 -5.37 12.16
C GLU A 79 4.73 -5.70 11.42
N TYR A 80 4.81 -6.06 10.13
CA TYR A 80 3.68 -6.50 9.34
C TYR A 80 3.00 -7.74 9.96
N ASN A 81 3.77 -8.75 10.34
CA ASN A 81 3.25 -9.97 10.96
C ASN A 81 2.65 -9.75 12.36
N ARG A 82 2.98 -8.66 13.06
CA ARG A 82 2.36 -8.28 14.34
C ARG A 82 1.00 -7.61 14.18
N VAL A 83 0.72 -7.09 12.98
CA VAL A 83 -0.51 -6.37 12.66
C VAL A 83 -1.54 -7.27 11.97
N MET A 84 -1.07 -8.22 11.16
CA MET A 84 -1.87 -9.33 10.63
C MET A 84 -2.37 -10.23 11.76
#